data_AF-A0A529ZFI4-F1
#
_entry.id   AF-A0A529ZFI4-F1
#
_cell.length_a   1.000
_cell.length_b   1.000
_cell.length_c   1.000
_cell.angle_alpha   90.00
_cell.angle_beta   90.00
_cell.angle_gamma   90.00
#
_symmetry.space_group_name_H-M   'P 1'
#
loop_
_entity.id
_entity.type
_entity.pdbx_description
1 polymer ?
#
loop_
_entity_poly.entity_id
_entity_poly.type
_entity_poly.pdbx_seq_one_letter_code
_entity_poly.pdbx_strand_id
1 'polypeptide(L)'
;LLLGALELAPRWAAGWFRFGEMQEAAGRLDQAAQAWAMTLKLDPVDRLGAALKLQLIGKAPASPAPPSAFVETLFDHYADSFEESLVGKLGYRLPDFLSQAIRKARPGRFRLAIDLGCGTGLMGERLRPFVDRLEGYD
;
A
#
# COMPACT_ATOMS: atom_id res chain seq x y z
N LEU A 1 -14.08 -24.09 -11.78
CA LEU A 1 -14.37 -22.79 -11.10
C LEU A 1 -13.72 -22.85 -9.72
N LEU A 2 -12.63 -22.10 -9.51
CA LEU A 2 -11.70 -22.03 -8.35
C LEU A 2 -11.44 -23.29 -7.48
N LEU A 3 -12.46 -23.96 -6.92
CA LEU A 3 -12.30 -25.19 -6.13
C LEU A 3 -11.53 -26.29 -6.90
N GLY A 4 -11.87 -26.53 -8.17
CA GLY A 4 -11.11 -27.48 -9.00
C GLY A 4 -9.66 -27.05 -9.26
N ALA A 5 -9.35 -25.74 -9.21
CA ALA A 5 -7.97 -25.27 -9.27
C ALA A 5 -7.23 -25.53 -7.94
N LEU A 6 -7.93 -25.44 -6.80
CA LEU A 6 -7.38 -25.78 -5.48
C LEU A 6 -7.17 -27.28 -5.30
N GLU A 7 -7.98 -28.12 -5.94
CA GLU A 7 -7.76 -29.58 -5.98
C GLU A 7 -6.45 -29.92 -6.72
N LEU A 8 -6.17 -29.23 -7.82
CA LEU A 8 -4.93 -29.40 -8.59
C LEU A 8 -3.72 -28.73 -7.93
N ALA A 9 -3.93 -27.62 -7.22
CA ALA A 9 -2.89 -26.84 -6.56
C ALA A 9 -3.22 -26.54 -5.09
N PRO A 10 -3.29 -27.54 -4.20
CA PRO A 10 -3.75 -27.37 -2.82
C PRO A 10 -2.79 -26.55 -1.95
N ARG A 11 -1.57 -26.30 -2.43
CA ARG A 11 -0.55 -25.48 -1.76
C ARG A 11 -0.54 -24.02 -2.22
N TRP A 12 -1.48 -23.62 -3.07
CA TRP A 12 -1.55 -22.25 -3.58
C TRP A 12 -2.24 -21.33 -2.57
N ALA A 13 -1.47 -20.65 -1.72
CA ALA A 13 -1.98 -19.78 -0.66
C ALA A 13 -2.91 -18.67 -1.17
N ALA A 14 -2.52 -17.98 -2.25
CA ALA A 14 -3.34 -16.93 -2.85
C ALA A 14 -4.66 -17.47 -3.43
N GLY A 15 -4.69 -18.72 -3.90
CA GLY A 15 -5.91 -19.37 -4.34
C GLY A 15 -6.89 -19.59 -3.19
N TRP A 16 -6.40 -20.09 -2.05
CA TRP A 16 -7.19 -20.25 -0.84
C TRP A 16 -7.70 -18.90 -0.32
N PHE A 17 -6.86 -17.86 -0.37
CA PHE A 17 -7.27 -16.51 0.01
C PHE A 17 -8.42 -16.00 -0.84
N ARG A 18 -8.29 -16.09 -2.18
CA ARG A 18 -9.33 -15.71 -3.14
C ARG A 18 -10.61 -16.52 -2.97
N PHE A 19 -10.49 -17.81 -2.66
CA PHE A 19 -11.64 -18.65 -2.37
C PHE A 19 -12.37 -18.15 -1.12
N GLY A 20 -11.64 -17.77 -0.06
CA GLY A 20 -12.21 -17.14 1.13
C GLY A 20 -13.02 -15.88 0.80
N GLU A 21 -12.48 -14.99 -0.04
CA GLU A 21 -13.20 -13.78 -0.48
C GLU A 21 -14.48 -14.11 -1.26
N MET A 22 -14.46 -15.15 -2.10
CA MET A 22 -15.66 -15.60 -2.81
C MET A 22 -16.72 -16.17 -1.87
N GLN A 23 -16.29 -16.86 -0.80
CA GLN A 23 -17.22 -17.38 0.21
C GLN A 23 -17.80 -16.26 1.08
N GLU A 24 -16.98 -15.28 1.46
CA GLU A 24 -17.41 -14.06 2.15
C GLU A 24 -18.47 -13.32 1.34
N ALA A 25 -18.19 -13.04 0.05
CA ALA A 25 -19.12 -12.37 -0.84
C ALA A 25 -20.45 -13.14 -1.02
N ALA A 26 -20.43 -14.45 -0.85
CA ALA A 26 -21.60 -15.30 -0.92
C ALA A 26 -22.29 -15.54 0.45
N GLY A 27 -21.86 -14.84 1.51
CA GLY A 27 -22.43 -14.93 2.87
C GLY A 27 -22.03 -16.20 3.65
N ARG A 28 -21.13 -17.03 3.11
CA ARG A 28 -20.72 -18.31 3.72
C ARG A 28 -19.48 -18.11 4.59
N LEU A 29 -19.64 -17.38 5.69
CA LEU A 29 -18.53 -16.94 6.55
C LEU A 29 -17.72 -18.09 7.16
N ASP A 30 -18.33 -19.23 7.48
CA ASP A 30 -17.59 -20.39 7.99
C ASP A 30 -16.67 -21.00 6.92
N GLN A 31 -17.12 -21.03 5.66
CA GLN A 31 -16.29 -21.51 4.55
C GLN A 31 -15.19 -20.50 4.21
N ALA A 32 -15.49 -19.21 4.32
CA ALA A 32 -14.47 -18.15 4.20
C ALA A 32 -13.38 -18.32 5.27
N ALA A 33 -13.78 -18.57 6.51
CA ALA A 33 -12.86 -18.79 7.62
C ALA A 33 -11.96 -20.01 7.41
N GLN A 34 -12.51 -21.13 6.94
CA GLN A 34 -11.73 -22.33 6.62
C GLN A 34 -10.69 -22.06 5.53
N ALA A 35 -11.08 -21.32 4.49
CA ALA A 35 -10.20 -20.96 3.40
C ALA A 35 -9.04 -20.07 3.86
N TRP A 36 -9.32 -19.02 4.64
CA TRP A 36 -8.28 -18.13 5.19
C TRP A 36 -7.40 -18.80 6.24
N ALA A 37 -7.95 -19.74 7.04
CA ALA A 37 -7.13 -20.58 7.91
C ALA A 37 -6.15 -21.45 7.10
N MET A 38 -6.57 -21.96 5.95
CA MET A 38 -5.68 -22.68 5.04
C MET A 38 -4.62 -21.76 4.41
N THR A 39 -4.98 -20.51 4.07
CA THR A 39 -4.01 -19.50 3.65
C THR A 39 -2.92 -19.29 4.71
N LEU A 40 -3.29 -19.08 5.97
CA LEU A 40 -2.34 -18.91 7.08
C LEU A 40 -1.45 -20.14 7.31
N LYS A 41 -1.99 -21.35 7.07
CA LYS A 41 -1.19 -22.57 7.14
C LYS A 41 -0.11 -22.63 6.04
N LEU A 42 -0.40 -22.08 4.86
CA LEU A 42 0.51 -22.10 3.71
C LEU A 42 1.47 -20.90 3.69
N ASP A 43 1.04 -19.74 4.19
CA ASP A 43 1.84 -18.53 4.39
C ASP A 43 1.67 -17.99 5.81
N PRO A 44 2.43 -18.52 6.79
CA PRO A 44 2.33 -18.11 8.19
C PRO A 44 2.76 -16.66 8.45
N VAL A 45 3.52 -16.06 7.52
CA VAL A 45 3.93 -14.65 7.59
C VAL A 45 2.76 -13.72 7.24
N ASP A 46 1.71 -14.27 6.64
CA ASP A 46 0.44 -13.61 6.31
C ASP A 46 0.56 -12.39 5.40
N ARG A 47 1.26 -12.53 4.27
CA ARG A 47 1.42 -11.43 3.29
C ARG A 47 0.11 -10.98 2.65
N LEU A 48 -0.88 -11.86 2.65
CA LEU A 48 -2.20 -11.59 2.06
C LEU A 48 -3.20 -10.99 3.06
N GLY A 49 -2.90 -11.01 4.36
CA GLY A 49 -3.78 -10.48 5.41
C GLY A 49 -4.98 -11.37 5.72
N ALA A 50 -4.81 -12.70 5.64
CA ALA A 50 -5.82 -13.69 6.00
C ALA A 50 -6.23 -13.59 7.48
N ALA A 51 -5.32 -13.24 8.39
CA ALA A 51 -5.66 -13.00 9.80
C ALA A 51 -6.57 -11.77 9.95
N LEU A 52 -6.33 -10.70 9.19
CA LEU A 52 -7.20 -9.52 9.18
C LEU A 52 -8.59 -9.88 8.66
N LYS A 53 -8.70 -10.66 7.58
CA LYS A 53 -9.98 -11.14 7.07
C LYS A 53 -10.77 -11.94 8.12
N LEU A 54 -10.11 -12.85 8.83
CA LEU A 54 -10.72 -13.62 9.93
C LEU A 54 -11.24 -12.71 11.06
N GLN A 55 -10.52 -11.63 11.39
CA GLN A 55 -10.94 -10.65 12.39
C GLN A 55 -12.19 -9.90 11.94
N LEU A 56 -12.22 -9.43 10.69
CA LEU A 56 -13.34 -8.67 10.13
C LEU A 56 -14.66 -9.46 10.10
N ILE A 57 -14.59 -10.78 9.92
CA ILE A 57 -15.78 -11.65 9.96
C ILE A 57 -16.08 -12.24 11.35
N GLY A 58 -15.36 -11.80 12.39
CA GLY A 58 -15.56 -12.25 13.77
C GLY A 58 -15.11 -13.69 14.07
N LYS A 59 -14.21 -14.26 13.24
CA LYS A 59 -13.66 -15.62 13.38
C LYS A 59 -12.23 -15.64 13.93
N ALA A 60 -11.70 -14.48 14.32
CA ALA A 60 -10.46 -14.32 15.07
C ALA A 60 -10.58 -13.12 16.04
N PRO A 61 -9.84 -13.11 17.16
CA PRO A 61 -9.83 -11.98 18.08
C PRO A 61 -9.25 -10.74 17.40
N ALA A 62 -9.79 -9.57 17.71
CA ALA A 62 -9.28 -8.31 17.19
C ALA A 62 -7.79 -8.11 17.57
N SER A 63 -6.99 -7.73 16.58
CA SER A 63 -5.60 -7.31 16.78
C SER A 63 -5.52 -5.78 16.75
N PRO A 64 -4.67 -5.14 17.57
CA PRO A 64 -4.46 -3.70 17.51
C PRO A 64 -3.82 -3.23 16.20
N ALA A 65 -3.20 -4.13 15.44
CA ALA A 65 -2.58 -3.83 14.15
C ALA A 65 -2.70 -5.02 13.18
N PRO A 66 -2.77 -4.76 11.87
CA PRO A 66 -2.62 -5.80 10.85
C PRO A 66 -1.19 -6.37 10.86
N PRO A 67 -0.98 -7.57 10.26
CA PRO A 67 0.36 -8.15 10.13
C PRO A 67 1.31 -7.24 9.34
N SER A 68 2.55 -7.06 9.82
CA SER A 68 3.55 -6.20 9.16
C SER A 68 3.80 -6.60 7.71
N ALA A 69 3.91 -7.90 7.43
CA ALA A 69 4.15 -8.38 6.07
C ALA A 69 2.97 -8.12 5.11
N PHE A 70 1.74 -8.10 5.62
CA PHE A 70 0.58 -7.66 4.83
C PHE A 70 0.68 -6.16 4.50
N VAL A 71 1.05 -5.35 5.49
CA VAL A 71 1.24 -3.90 5.30
C VAL A 71 2.34 -3.65 4.26
N GLU A 72 3.52 -4.25 4.42
CA GLU A 72 4.63 -4.15 3.46
C GLU A 72 4.18 -4.55 2.04
N THR A 73 3.57 -5.73 1.89
CA THR A 73 3.07 -6.21 0.59
C THR A 73 2.02 -5.28 -0.02
N LEU A 74 1.18 -4.64 0.81
CA LEU A 74 0.18 -3.67 0.35
C LEU A 74 0.85 -2.38 -0.18
N PHE A 75 1.83 -1.86 0.56
CA PHE A 75 2.57 -0.67 0.15
C PHE A 75 3.43 -0.93 -1.08
N ASP A 76 4.15 -2.05 -1.14
CA ASP A 76 4.99 -2.44 -2.28
C ASP A 76 4.18 -2.54 -3.57
N HIS A 77 2.99 -3.18 -3.53
CA HIS A 77 2.14 -3.27 -4.72
C HIS A 77 1.58 -1.91 -5.17
N TYR A 78 1.41 -0.97 -4.25
CA TYR A 78 0.84 0.33 -4.57
C TYR A 78 1.89 1.35 -5.00
N ALA A 79 3.16 1.16 -4.61
CA ALA A 79 4.27 2.08 -4.81
C ALA A 79 4.37 2.60 -6.25
N ASP A 80 4.38 1.72 -7.26
CA ASP A 80 4.53 2.10 -8.68
C ASP A 80 3.42 3.04 -9.20
N SER A 81 2.25 3.06 -8.54
CA SER A 81 1.07 3.85 -8.95
C SER A 81 0.71 4.96 -7.95
N PHE A 82 1.54 5.14 -6.91
CA PHE A 82 1.27 6.03 -5.81
C PHE A 82 1.19 7.49 -6.28
N GLU A 83 2.21 7.95 -7.00
CA GLU A 83 2.32 9.32 -7.50
C GLU A 83 1.20 9.67 -8.49
N GLU A 84 0.89 8.76 -9.41
CA GLU A 84 -0.21 8.95 -10.37
C GLU A 84 -1.54 9.12 -9.65
N SER A 85 -1.80 8.27 -8.65
CA SER A 85 -3.02 8.36 -7.86
C SER A 85 -3.03 9.61 -6.99
N LEU A 86 -1.90 9.99 -6.39
CA LEU A 86 -1.75 11.16 -5.54
C LEU A 86 -2.01 12.46 -6.32
N VAL A 87 -1.39 12.62 -7.49
CA VAL A 87 -1.51 13.84 -8.30
C VAL A 87 -2.76 13.81 -9.19
N GLY A 88 -2.98 12.72 -9.91
CA GLY A 88 -4.02 12.59 -10.93
C GLY A 88 -5.41 12.32 -10.37
N LYS A 89 -5.53 11.50 -9.32
CA LYS A 89 -6.85 11.13 -8.75
C LYS A 89 -7.19 11.94 -7.50
N LEU A 90 -6.24 12.12 -6.60
CA LEU A 90 -6.44 12.84 -5.33
C LEU A 90 -6.19 14.35 -5.46
N GLY A 91 -5.69 14.82 -6.60
CA GLY A 91 -5.49 16.25 -6.85
C GLY A 91 -4.46 16.89 -5.94
N TYR A 92 -3.45 16.14 -5.49
CA TYR A 92 -2.38 16.66 -4.66
C TYR A 92 -1.59 17.75 -5.38
N ARG A 93 -1.59 18.96 -4.80
CA ARG A 93 -1.05 20.19 -5.41
C ARG A 93 -0.08 20.94 -4.49
N LEU A 94 0.29 20.37 -3.35
CA LEU A 94 1.12 21.04 -2.36
C LEU A 94 2.49 21.49 -2.92
N PRO A 95 3.22 20.69 -3.73
CA PRO A 95 4.47 21.14 -4.32
C PRO A 95 4.33 22.38 -5.22
N ASP A 96 3.20 22.53 -5.93
CA ASP A 96 2.91 23.73 -6.74
C ASP A 96 2.74 24.94 -5.83
N PHE A 97 1.90 24.81 -4.80
CA PHE A 97 1.61 25.91 -3.89
C PHE A 97 2.84 26.36 -3.11
N LEU A 98 3.64 25.42 -2.60
CA LEU A 98 4.86 25.72 -1.85
C LEU A 98 5.92 26.36 -2.74
N SER A 99 6.16 25.83 -3.95
CA SER A 99 7.14 26.44 -4.86
C SER A 99 6.79 27.88 -5.21
N GLN A 100 5.51 28.20 -5.41
CA GLN A 100 5.04 29.56 -5.64
C GLN A 100 5.21 30.44 -4.40
N ALA A 101 4.87 29.93 -3.21
CA ALA A 101 5.01 30.66 -1.96
C ALA A 101 6.48 31.01 -1.67
N ILE A 102 7.40 30.04 -1.85
CA ILE A 102 8.84 30.24 -1.67
C ILE A 102 9.36 31.32 -2.62
N ARG A 103 8.98 31.27 -3.90
CA ARG A 103 9.38 32.27 -4.91
C ARG A 103 8.86 33.67 -4.59
N LYS A 104 7.66 33.78 -4.02
CA LYS A 104 7.10 35.07 -3.58
C LYS A 104 7.83 35.61 -2.36
N ALA A 105 8.16 34.74 -1.40
CA ALA A 105 8.84 35.13 -0.17
C ALA A 105 10.29 35.56 -0.41
N ARG A 106 11.00 34.91 -1.34
CA ARG A 106 12.37 35.26 -1.71
C ARG A 106 12.61 35.07 -3.21
N PRO A 107 12.64 36.18 -3.98
CA PRO A 107 13.01 36.14 -5.38
C PRO A 107 14.47 35.72 -5.58
N GLY A 108 14.75 35.05 -6.71
CA GLY A 108 16.09 34.62 -7.09
C GLY A 108 16.37 33.14 -6.82
N ARG A 109 17.65 32.77 -6.87
CA ARG A 109 18.11 31.39 -6.70
C ARG A 109 18.59 31.13 -5.28
N PHE A 110 18.44 29.90 -4.82
CA PHE A 110 19.04 29.43 -3.57
C PHE A 110 20.29 28.62 -3.86
N ARG A 111 21.34 28.81 -3.06
CA ARG A 111 22.58 28.04 -3.18
C ARG A 111 22.36 26.54 -2.91
N LEU A 112 21.45 26.22 -2.00
CA LEU A 112 21.17 24.85 -1.55
C LEU A 112 19.70 24.73 -1.15
N ALA A 113 19.06 23.65 -1.58
CA ALA A 113 17.84 23.12 -0.98
C ALA A 113 18.08 21.68 -0.53
N ILE A 114 17.50 21.33 0.61
CA ILE A 114 17.53 19.99 1.17
C ILE A 114 16.07 19.52 1.22
N ASP A 115 15.77 18.45 0.48
CA ASP A 115 14.49 17.76 0.52
C ASP A 115 14.60 16.63 1.55
N LEU A 116 13.77 16.69 2.59
CA LEU A 116 13.86 15.80 3.76
C LEU A 116 12.62 14.93 3.84
N GLY A 117 12.83 13.62 3.87
CA GLY A 117 11.82 12.60 4.10
C GLY A 117 11.61 11.68 2.91
N CYS A 118 10.95 10.55 3.15
CA CYS A 118 10.69 9.47 2.18
C CYS A 118 9.62 9.78 1.12
N GLY A 119 9.45 11.06 0.78
CA GLY A 119 8.37 11.54 -0.09
C GLY A 119 8.59 11.15 -1.57
N THR A 120 7.63 11.54 -2.41
CA THR A 120 7.59 11.21 -3.84
C THR A 120 8.62 11.95 -4.71
N GLY A 121 9.52 12.76 -4.12
CA GLY A 121 10.44 13.63 -4.85
C GLY A 121 9.80 14.82 -5.60
N LEU A 122 8.46 14.93 -5.61
CA LEU A 122 7.74 15.99 -6.33
C LEU A 122 8.15 17.40 -5.88
N MET A 123 8.54 17.59 -4.62
CA MET A 123 8.99 18.90 -4.14
C MET A 123 10.35 19.25 -4.74
N GLY A 124 11.30 18.32 -4.73
CA GLY A 124 12.58 18.42 -5.41
C GLY A 124 12.45 18.86 -6.88
N GLU A 125 11.54 18.26 -7.64
CA GLU A 125 11.26 18.65 -9.04
C GLU A 125 10.88 20.13 -9.18
N ARG A 126 10.03 20.63 -8.27
CA ARG A 126 9.56 22.02 -8.31
C ARG A 126 10.61 23.01 -7.86
N LEU A 127 11.50 22.62 -6.95
CA LEU A 127 12.61 23.45 -6.47
C LEU A 127 13.78 23.48 -7.47
N ARG A 128 14.03 22.38 -8.18
CA ARG A 128 15.20 22.18 -9.05
C ARG A 128 15.53 23.37 -9.98
N PRO A 129 14.56 24.04 -10.62
CA PRO A 129 14.85 25.15 -11.55
C PRO A 129 15.51 26.37 -10.90
N PHE A 130 15.36 26.57 -9.58
CA PHE A 130 15.82 27.79 -8.91
C PHE A 130 16.75 27.52 -7.71
N VAL A 131 17.36 26.33 -7.67
CA VAL A 131 18.41 25.98 -6.70
C VAL A 131 19.68 25.55 -7.42
N ASP A 132 20.84 25.90 -6.87
CA ASP A 132 22.15 25.52 -7.43
C ASP A 132 22.51 24.08 -7.06
N ARG A 133 22.17 23.68 -5.84
CA ARG A 133 22.29 22.30 -5.33
C ARG A 133 20.96 21.87 -4.71
N LEU A 134 20.56 20.64 -5.01
CA LEU A 134 19.44 19.96 -4.39
C LEU A 134 19.95 18.64 -3.83
N GLU A 135 19.70 18.39 -2.55
CA GLU A 135 20.05 17.15 -1.87
C GLU A 135 18.78 16.52 -1.31
N GLY A 136 18.59 15.22 -1.58
CA GLY A 136 17.50 14.43 -1.00
C GLY A 136 18.07 13.51 0.09
N TYR A 137 17.35 13.40 1.21
CA TYR A 137 17.66 12.46 2.29
C TYR A 137 16.39 11.73 2.69
N ASP A 138 16.43 10.40 2.53
CA ASP A 138 15.35 9.44 2.81
C ASP A 138 15.65 8.62 4.07
#